data_AF-A0A8S1AHB4-F1
#
_entry.id   AF-A0A8S1AHB4-F1
#
_cell.length_a   1.000
_cell.length_b   1.000
_cell.length_c   1.000
_cell.angle_alpha   90.00
_cell.angle_beta   90.00
_cell.angle_gamma   90.00
#
_symmetry.space_group_name_H-M   'P 1'
#
loop_
_entity.id
_entity.type
_entity.pdbx_description
1 polymer ?
#
loop_
_entity_poly.entity_id
_entity_poly.type
_entity_poly.pdbx_seq_one_letter_code
_entity_poly.pdbx_strand_id
1 'polypeptide(L)'
;MLIEVFILCWFGNELIWKSIDLRQAAFDGPWTTSDRKTNIYIILFMERCKRPLCVRAGKIFTLSLDTYTILINWAYKAFAVMSNMKK
;
A
#
# COMPACT_ATOMS: atom_id res chain seq x y z
N MET A 1 11.05 -4.53 17.96
CA MET A 1 9.69 -3.93 17.92
C MET A 1 9.54 -2.86 16.84
N LEU A 2 10.04 -1.61 16.98
CA LEU A 2 9.78 -0.55 15.98
C LEU A 2 10.32 -0.86 14.57
N ILE A 3 11.49 -1.51 14.48
CA ILE A 3 12.12 -1.91 13.22
C ILE A 3 11.33 -3.02 12.53
N GLU A 4 10.83 -4.01 13.28
CA GLU A 4 10.02 -5.10 12.72
C GLU A 4 8.74 -4.56 12.06
N VAL A 5 8.03 -3.66 12.76
CA VAL A 5 6.83 -3.00 12.22
C VAL A 5 7.18 -2.14 11.00
N PHE A 6 8.31 -1.43 11.03
CA PHE A 6 8.79 -0.65 9.90
C PHE A 6 9.00 -1.51 8.65
N ILE A 7 9.70 -2.64 8.78
CA ILE A 7 9.99 -3.55 7.66
C ILE A 7 8.68 -4.06 7.03
N LEU A 8 7.70 -4.45 7.84
CA LEU A 8 6.39 -4.91 7.35
C LEU A 8 5.63 -3.80 6.62
N CYS A 9 5.59 -2.60 7.19
CA CYS A 9 4.96 -1.44 6.57
C CYS A 9 5.67 -0.99 5.29
N TRP A 10 7.00 -1.13 5.22
CA TRP A 10 7.80 -0.84 4.04
C TRP A 10 7.43 -1.77 2.88
N PHE A 11 7.45 -3.09 3.10
CA PHE A 11 7.07 -4.06 2.07
C PHE A 11 5.60 -3.93 1.67
N GLY A 12 4.70 -3.68 2.62
CA GLY A 12 3.29 -3.42 2.33
C GLY A 12 3.10 -2.19 1.44
N ASN A 13 3.85 -1.12 1.70
CA ASN A 13 3.84 0.08 0.88
C ASN A 13 4.39 -0.18 -0.52
N GLU A 14 5.56 -0.82 -0.64
CA GLU A 14 6.16 -1.17 -1.93
C GLU A 14 5.21 -2.01 -2.80
N LEU A 15 4.50 -2.97 -2.18
CA LEU A 15 3.53 -3.80 -2.87
C LEU A 15 2.36 -2.97 -3.43
N ILE A 16 1.88 -1.97 -2.68
CA ILE A 16 0.82 -1.06 -3.14
C ILE A 16 1.31 -0.27 -4.36
N TRP A 17 2.52 0.28 -4.31
CA TRP A 17 3.11 1.02 -5.44
C TRP A 17 3.28 0.14 -6.68
N LYS A 18 3.87 -1.06 -6.52
CA LYS A 18 4.01 -2.00 -7.63
C LYS A 18 2.68 -2.47 -8.20
N SER A 19 1.64 -2.59 -7.38
CA SER A 19 0.29 -2.89 -7.86
C SER A 19 -0.29 -1.80 -8.74
N ILE A 20 0.02 -0.53 -8.47
CA ILE A 20 -0.41 0.61 -9.28
C ILE A 20 0.39 0.64 -10.60
N ASP A 21 1.71 0.41 -10.51
CA ASP A 21 2.59 0.36 -11.68
C ASP A 21 2.19 -0.75 -12.67
N LEU A 22 1.75 -1.91 -12.17
CA LEU A 22 1.24 -3.02 -13.00
C LEU A 22 0.09 -2.60 -13.93
N ARG A 23 -0.81 -1.73 -13.45
CA ARG A 23 -1.89 -1.18 -14.28
C ARG A 23 -1.35 -0.31 -15.40
N GLN A 24 -0.39 0.56 -15.06
CA GLN A 24 0.23 1.47 -16.02
C GLN A 24 1.01 0.69 -17.08
N ALA A 25 1.80 -0.29 -16.67
CA ALA A 25 2.54 -1.16 -17.58
C ALA A 25 1.61 -1.94 -18.53
N ALA A 26 0.45 -2.40 -18.06
CA ALA A 26 -0.54 -3.06 -18.91
C ALA A 26 -1.16 -2.10 -19.95
N PHE A 27 -1.34 -0.83 -19.58
CA PHE A 27 -1.85 0.21 -20.48
C PHE A 27 -0.82 0.63 -21.53
N ASP A 28 0.45 0.77 -21.13
CA ASP A 28 1.55 1.18 -22.01
C ASP A 28 2.01 0.06 -22.96
N GLY A 29 1.57 -1.19 -22.73
CA GLY A 29 1.86 -2.32 -23.60
C GLY A 29 1.12 -2.28 -24.95
N PRO A 30 1.52 -3.12 -25.93
CA PRO A 30 0.89 -3.19 -27.26
C PRO A 30 -0.45 -3.96 -27.24
N TRP A 31 -1.34 -3.61 -26.31
CA TRP A 31 -2.64 -4.26 -26.17
C TRP A 31 -3.59 -3.87 -27.30
N THR A 32 -3.48 -2.68 -27.89
CA THR A 32 -4.39 -2.25 -28.98
C THR A 32 -4.23 -3.06 -30.25
N THR A 33 -3.04 -3.62 -30.49
CA THR A 33 -2.71 -4.46 -31.65
C THR A 33 -2.96 -5.96 -31.42
N SER A 34 -3.40 -6.34 -30.22
CA SER A 34 -3.64 -7.75 -29.86
C SER A 34 -5.03 -8.23 -30.30
N ASP A 35 -5.25 -9.55 -30.28
CA ASP A 35 -6.56 -10.13 -30.62
C ASP A 35 -7.68 -9.58 -29.73
N ARG A 36 -8.91 -9.50 -30.29
CA ARG A 36 -10.06 -8.94 -29.59
C ARG A 36 -10.35 -9.65 -28.26
N LYS A 37 -10.14 -10.97 -28.18
CA LYS A 37 -10.30 -11.70 -26.91
C LYS A 37 -9.28 -11.21 -25.88
N THR A 38 -8.01 -11.10 -26.28
CA THR A 38 -6.90 -10.62 -25.44
C THR A 38 -7.14 -9.19 -24.95
N ASN A 39 -7.65 -8.31 -25.81
CA ASN A 39 -7.93 -6.91 -25.44
C ASN A 39 -8.98 -6.82 -24.33
N ILE A 40 -10.04 -7.64 -24.41
CA ILE A 40 -11.06 -7.71 -23.37
C ILE A 40 -10.44 -8.17 -22.03
N TYR A 41 -9.56 -9.18 -22.05
CA TYR A 41 -8.87 -9.63 -20.84
C TYR A 41 -7.95 -8.57 -20.26
N ILE A 42 -7.22 -7.82 -21.09
CA ILE A 42 -6.33 -6.74 -20.64
C ILE A 42 -7.14 -5.59 -20.04
N ILE A 43 -8.27 -5.21 -20.66
CA ILE A 43 -9.18 -4.20 -20.10
C ILE A 43 -9.73 -4.66 -18.75
N LEU A 44 -10.18 -5.91 -18.65
CA LEU A 44 -10.66 -6.48 -17.38
C LEU A 44 -9.55 -6.47 -16.32
N PHE A 45 -8.33 -6.85 -16.70
CA PHE A 45 -7.16 -6.81 -15.81
C PHE A 45 -6.89 -5.38 -15.31
N MET A 46 -6.84 -4.39 -16.20
CA MET A 46 -6.67 -2.98 -15.83
C MET A 46 -7.78 -2.49 -14.89
N GLU A 47 -9.03 -2.91 -15.12
CA GLU A 47 -10.17 -2.59 -14.24
C GLU A 47 -10.00 -3.19 -12.84
N ARG A 48 -9.49 -4.42 -12.74
CA ARG A 48 -9.19 -5.05 -11.44
C ARG A 48 -8.03 -4.34 -10.73
N CYS A 49 -6.99 -3.95 -11.46
CA CYS A 49 -5.82 -3.26 -10.90
C CYS A 49 -6.11 -1.83 -10.44
N LYS A 50 -7.26 -1.23 -10.78
CA LYS A 50 -7.71 0.04 -10.16
C LYS A 50 -7.84 -0.06 -8.64
N ARG A 51 -8.06 -1.26 -8.12
CA ARG A 51 -8.02 -1.52 -6.67
C ARG A 51 -6.61 -2.00 -6.33
N PRO A 52 -5.75 -1.15 -5.74
CA PRO A 52 -4.39 -1.55 -5.43
C PRO A 52 -4.40 -2.71 -4.43
N LEU A 53 -3.42 -3.59 -4.58
CA LEU A 53 -3.22 -4.72 -3.68
C LEU A 53 -2.69 -4.22 -2.33
N CYS A 54 -3.60 -3.99 -1.39
CA CYS A 54 -3.25 -3.56 -0.03
C CYS A 54 -3.25 -4.74 0.93
N VAL A 55 -2.12 -4.97 1.61
CA VAL A 55 -2.07 -5.92 2.73
C VAL A 55 -2.67 -5.27 3.97
N ARG A 56 -3.60 -5.97 4.62
CA ARG A 56 -4.27 -5.48 5.83
C ARG A 56 -3.99 -6.40 7.02
N ALA A 57 -3.48 -5.83 8.12
CA ALA A 57 -3.38 -6.53 9.39
C ALA A 57 -4.76 -6.56 10.07
N GLY A 58 -5.28 -7.78 10.30
CA GLY A 58 -6.56 -7.99 10.99
C GLY A 58 -7.78 -7.33 10.33
N LYS A 59 -7.69 -6.95 9.03
CA LYS A 59 -8.65 -6.10 8.31
C LYS A 59 -8.82 -4.66 8.85
N ILE A 60 -8.07 -4.28 9.87
CA ILE A 60 -8.21 -2.99 10.57
C ILE A 60 -7.17 -1.99 10.05
N PHE A 61 -5.91 -2.42 9.91
CA PHE A 61 -4.82 -1.55 9.51
C PHE A 61 -4.26 -1.94 8.15
N THR A 62 -4.12 -0.98 7.24
CA THR A 62 -3.32 -1.16 6.02
C THR A 62 -1.84 -1.10 6.39
N LEU A 63 -1.07 -2.11 5.95
CA LEU A 63 0.38 -2.08 6.10
C LEU A 63 0.96 -1.09 5.09
N SER A 64 1.16 0.14 5.55
CA SER A 64 1.74 1.23 4.76
C SER A 64 2.65 2.07 5.64
N LEU A 65 3.55 2.82 5.01
CA LEU A 65 4.43 3.76 5.71
C LEU A 65 3.64 4.89 6.38
N ASP A 66 2.51 5.31 5.79
CA ASP A 66 1.61 6.29 6.38
C ASP A 66 1.11 5.81 7.76
N THR A 67 0.58 4.58 7.82
CA THR A 67 0.15 3.95 9.08
C THR A 67 1.28 3.89 10.12
N TYR A 68 2.51 3.63 9.68
CA TYR A 68 3.68 3.60 10.56
C TYR A 68 4.01 4.98 11.16
N THR A 69 3.95 6.05 10.34
CA THR A 69 4.16 7.41 10.85
C THR A 69 3.09 7.83 11.84
N ILE A 70 1.83 7.45 11.61
CA ILE A 70 0.74 7.66 12.55
C ILE A 70 1.06 6.95 13.87
N LEU A 71 1.45 5.67 13.83
CA LEU A 71 1.80 4.90 15.02
C LEU A 71 2.92 5.56 15.84
N ILE A 72 4.01 6.00 15.21
CA ILE A 72 5.11 6.68 15.91
C ILE A 72 4.64 7.99 16.52
N ASN A 73 3.88 8.80 15.78
CA ASN A 73 3.38 10.08 16.28
C ASN A 73 2.48 9.90 17.50
N TRP A 74 1.61 8.88 17.49
CA TRP A 74 0.79 8.53 18.65
C TRP A 74 1.63 8.10 19.85
N ALA A 75 2.64 7.24 19.64
CA ALA A 75 3.54 6.81 20.70
C ALA A 75 4.31 7.99 21.31
N TYR A 76 4.82 8.90 20.47
CA TYR A 76 5.52 10.10 20.91
C TYR A 76 4.60 11.05 21.67
N LYS A 77 3.38 11.30 21.18
CA LYS A 77 2.39 12.13 21.88
C LYS A 77 2.05 11.56 23.26
N ALA A 78 1.82 10.25 23.35
CA ALA A 78 1.57 9.58 24.64
C ALA A 78 2.76 9.74 25.58
N PHE A 79 3.98 9.54 25.09
CA PHE A 79 5.20 9.74 25.86
C PHE A 79 5.35 11.19 26.34
N ALA A 80 5.14 12.17 25.46
CA ALA A 80 5.24 13.59 25.78
C ALA A 80 4.23 13.98 26.87
N VAL A 81 2.98 13.51 26.79
CA VAL A 81 1.95 13.76 27.83
C VAL A 81 2.41 13.18 29.16
N MET A 82 2.82 11.91 29.20
CA MET A 82 3.30 11.28 30.43
C MET A 82 4.54 11.96 31.02
N SER A 83 5.46 12.44 30.18
CA SER A 83 6.67 13.14 30.62
C SER A 83 6.35 14.51 31.20
N ASN A 84 5.34 15.21 30.67
CA ASN A 84 4.92 16.51 31.19
C ASN A 84 4.12 16.38 32.50
N MET A 85 3.37 15.28 32.68
CA MET A 85 2.64 15.00 33.93
C MET A 85 3.52 14.55 35.09
N LYS A 86 4.76 14.11 34.84
CA LYS A 86 5.73 13.73 35.87
C LYS A 86 6.52 14.92 36.43
N LYS A 87 6.21 16.14 35.97
CA LYS A 87 6.73 17.40 36.48
C LYS A 87 5.73 18.01 37.46
#